data_AF-A0A812WFH3-F1
#
_entry.id   AF-A0A812WFH3-F1
#
_cell.length_a   1.000
_cell.length_b   1.000
_cell.length_c   1.000
_cell.angle_alpha   90.00
_cell.angle_beta   90.00
_cell.angle_gamma   90.00
#
_symmetry.space_group_name_H-M   'P 1'
#
loop_
_entity.id
_entity.type
_entity.pdbx_description
1 polymer ?
#
loop_
_entity_poly.entity_id
_entity_poly.type
_entity_poly.pdbx_seq_one_letter_code
_entity_poly.pdbx_strand_id
1 'polypeptide(L)'
;MALCLGNSAVSNKHEHRNKSGGTSTAAVVGGVYLALTPFMWPRWEAFMNPGGRCFSFDNCARGYVIGESCTMCTLKPYAEKVDGSIVVSDDPYVGTMVGWSMQNSGRNAGMAAPCGPAEQEVVAESVRAANCSPLDIDGLECHAEGGVLVDSVELAAAARVLRGCAGGDKEVLITASAKSNTGVQREASTMAPFLKVLLNIAYANNAPSIHLKQLNPYLELGTAAVRINTESMAYRDSRVFHGVGARGWGGMLINIVCWGAADSTVVPLSKPKMYGQSFAFWPSLEDSKEPEHSYHVVGSWSNWATPQAMTKSLDGAHTLNVTLGEKGLESFQIWVDGDSSKVLHPSRPQAPPGSRVLGPDPLALIQQYHLNWVIDGRGTSPAPGSSTPALPDQVVRARDAGQPGDQYQIKLLQGRFRAVTWEKVKQAF
;
A
#
# COMPACT_ATOMS: atom_id res chain seq x y z
N MET A 1 7.51 11.54 -25.06
CA MET A 1 8.04 12.93 -25.04
C MET A 1 6.95 14.01 -25.16
N ALA A 2 5.81 13.72 -25.79
CA ALA A 2 4.78 14.73 -26.04
C ALA A 2 4.18 15.39 -24.77
N LEU A 3 4.24 14.75 -23.60
CA LEU A 3 3.75 15.31 -22.34
C LEU A 3 4.45 16.62 -21.93
N CYS A 4 5.75 16.76 -22.21
CA CYS A 4 6.52 17.95 -21.82
C CYS A 4 6.41 19.12 -22.80
N LEU A 5 6.02 18.88 -24.06
CA LEU A 5 5.91 19.94 -25.07
C LEU A 5 4.70 20.86 -24.83
N GLY A 6 3.62 20.36 -24.21
CA GLY A 6 2.46 21.19 -23.82
C GLY A 6 2.57 21.79 -22.42
N ASN A 7 3.67 21.55 -21.70
CA ASN A 7 3.82 21.97 -20.30
C ASN A 7 4.22 23.45 -20.13
N SER A 8 4.54 24.17 -21.22
CA SER A 8 4.75 25.62 -21.15
C SER A 8 3.51 26.38 -20.64
N ALA A 9 2.31 25.80 -20.78
CA ALA A 9 1.06 26.30 -20.23
C ALA A 9 0.91 26.10 -18.71
N VAL A 10 1.56 25.09 -18.13
CA VAL A 10 1.35 24.64 -16.73
C VAL A 10 2.66 24.51 -15.94
N SER A 11 3.69 25.23 -16.37
CA SER A 11 5.01 25.28 -15.71
C SER A 11 4.91 25.63 -14.22
N ASN A 12 5.61 24.85 -13.39
CA ASN A 12 5.68 24.99 -11.93
C ASN A 12 6.16 26.38 -11.48
N LYS A 13 6.85 27.12 -12.34
CA LYS A 13 7.31 28.49 -12.07
C LYS A 13 6.38 29.46 -12.80
N HIS A 14 5.44 30.04 -12.07
CA HIS A 14 4.53 31.09 -12.57
C HIS A 14 5.26 32.22 -13.33
N GLU A 15 6.47 32.58 -12.88
CA GLU A 15 7.32 33.56 -13.58
C GLU A 15 7.85 33.09 -14.94
N HIS A 16 8.09 31.78 -15.11
CA HIS A 16 8.46 31.22 -16.41
C HIS A 16 7.29 31.23 -17.38
N ARG A 17 6.06 30.95 -16.91
CA ARG A 17 4.81 31.03 -17.71
C ARG A 17 4.66 32.41 -18.35
N ASN A 18 4.86 33.46 -17.55
CA ASN A 18 4.79 34.85 -18.02
C ASN A 18 5.95 35.22 -18.96
N LYS A 19 7.18 34.72 -18.71
CA LYS A 19 8.35 35.00 -19.56
C LYS A 19 8.34 34.26 -20.90
N SER A 20 7.71 33.08 -20.98
CA SER A 20 7.59 32.31 -22.24
C SER A 20 6.38 32.69 -23.09
N GLY A 21 5.61 33.72 -22.69
CA GLY A 21 4.42 34.17 -23.43
C GLY A 21 3.24 33.19 -23.42
N GLY A 22 3.26 32.19 -22.53
CA GLY A 22 2.22 31.17 -22.44
C GLY A 22 1.04 31.66 -21.60
N THR A 23 -0.06 32.05 -22.24
CA THR A 23 -1.30 32.52 -21.60
C THR A 23 -2.37 31.44 -21.45
N SER A 24 -2.03 30.17 -21.71
CA SER A 24 -3.00 29.08 -21.74
C SER A 24 -3.41 28.64 -20.32
N THR A 25 -4.72 28.58 -20.07
CA THR A 25 -5.30 28.11 -18.80
C THR A 25 -5.29 26.58 -18.66
N ALA A 26 -5.16 25.87 -19.78
CA ALA A 26 -5.04 24.43 -19.85
C ALA A 26 -4.22 24.03 -21.08
N ALA A 27 -3.67 22.82 -21.08
CA ALA A 27 -3.02 22.21 -22.23
C ALA A 27 -3.53 20.80 -22.48
N VAL A 28 -3.79 20.48 -23.73
CA VAL A 28 -4.01 19.09 -24.15
C VAL A 28 -2.67 18.52 -24.57
N VAL A 29 -2.26 17.42 -23.94
CA VAL A 29 -1.00 16.74 -24.21
C VAL A 29 -1.26 15.28 -24.48
N GLY A 30 -0.45 14.67 -25.33
CA GLY A 30 -0.60 13.25 -25.61
C GLY A 30 0.25 12.79 -26.77
N GLY A 31 0.26 11.48 -26.98
CA GLY A 31 1.05 10.84 -28.02
C GLY A 31 0.22 9.77 -28.72
N VAL A 32 0.46 9.65 -30.01
CA VAL A 32 -0.13 8.61 -30.85
C VAL A 32 0.99 7.91 -31.61
N TYR A 33 0.91 6.58 -31.66
CA TYR A 33 1.72 5.76 -32.53
C TYR A 33 0.90 4.56 -33.02
N LEU A 34 0.85 4.39 -34.34
CA LEU A 34 0.19 3.30 -35.04
C LEU A 34 1.15 2.73 -36.09
N ALA A 35 1.34 1.41 -36.07
CA ALA A 35 2.16 0.66 -37.00
C ALA A 35 1.32 0.24 -38.23
N LEU A 36 0.95 1.23 -39.05
CA LEU A 36 0.01 1.03 -40.17
C LEU A 36 0.55 0.17 -41.32
N THR A 37 1.87 0.12 -41.49
CA THR A 37 2.50 -0.62 -42.60
C THR A 37 3.73 -1.39 -42.12
N PRO A 38 4.00 -2.58 -42.70
CA PRO A 38 5.16 -3.38 -42.34
C PRO A 38 6.48 -2.77 -42.82
N PHE A 39 6.46 -1.70 -43.63
CA PHE A 39 7.66 -1.06 -44.19
C PHE A 39 8.67 -0.61 -43.11
N MET A 40 8.18 -0.27 -41.92
CA MET A 40 9.03 0.08 -40.79
C MET A 40 9.74 -1.15 -40.19
N TRP A 41 9.12 -2.33 -40.22
CA TRP A 41 9.62 -3.55 -39.57
C TRP A 41 11.07 -3.90 -39.96
N PRO A 42 11.44 -4.02 -41.26
CA PRO A 42 12.79 -4.41 -41.66
C PRO A 42 13.89 -3.41 -41.28
N ARG A 43 13.55 -2.11 -41.15
CA ARG A 43 14.54 -1.07 -40.77
C ARG A 43 14.92 -1.13 -39.29
N TRP A 44 14.06 -1.69 -38.43
CA TRP A 44 14.29 -1.78 -36.99
C TRP A 44 14.51 -3.21 -36.50
N GLU A 45 14.54 -4.22 -37.39
CA GLU A 45 14.78 -5.63 -37.05
C GLU A 45 16.01 -5.83 -36.16
N ALA A 46 17.07 -5.04 -36.36
CA ALA A 46 18.29 -5.12 -35.55
C ALA A 46 18.11 -4.81 -34.06
N PHE A 47 17.03 -4.10 -33.68
CA PHE A 47 16.75 -3.71 -32.29
C PHE A 47 15.47 -4.35 -31.73
N MET A 48 14.77 -5.12 -32.57
CA MET A 48 13.59 -5.83 -32.14
C MET A 48 13.97 -7.18 -31.54
N ASN A 49 13.27 -7.55 -30.49
CA ASN A 49 13.44 -8.85 -29.88
C ASN A 49 12.80 -9.93 -30.76
N PRO A 50 13.56 -10.96 -31.21
CA PRO A 50 13.00 -12.08 -31.96
C PRO A 50 11.91 -12.85 -31.21
N GLY A 51 11.93 -12.79 -29.87
CA GLY A 51 10.89 -13.39 -29.01
C GLY A 51 9.57 -12.63 -28.98
N GLY A 52 9.45 -11.48 -29.67
CA GLY A 52 8.20 -10.72 -29.79
C GLY A 52 7.68 -10.13 -28.47
N ARG A 53 8.59 -9.89 -27.50
CA ARG A 53 8.27 -9.36 -26.17
C ARG A 53 9.35 -8.37 -25.71
N CYS A 54 9.01 -7.42 -24.85
CA CYS A 54 10.00 -6.64 -24.12
C CYS A 54 10.37 -7.39 -22.84
N PHE A 55 11.61 -7.91 -22.76
CA PHE A 55 12.12 -8.58 -21.56
C PHE A 55 12.84 -7.58 -20.64
N SER A 56 12.11 -6.56 -20.17
CA SER A 56 12.66 -5.49 -19.34
C SER A 56 13.37 -6.06 -18.10
N PHE A 57 14.62 -5.67 -17.90
CA PHE A 57 15.51 -6.11 -16.80
C PHE A 57 15.90 -7.60 -16.78
N ASP A 58 15.45 -8.42 -17.73
CA ASP A 58 15.78 -9.83 -17.77
C ASP A 58 17.14 -10.08 -18.43
N ASN A 59 17.82 -11.16 -18.06
CA ASN A 59 19.07 -11.61 -18.70
C ASN A 59 18.88 -11.94 -20.19
N CYS A 60 17.67 -12.32 -20.60
CA CYS A 60 17.32 -12.62 -21.99
C CYS A 60 16.86 -11.39 -22.79
N ALA A 61 16.98 -10.18 -22.23
CA ALA A 61 16.77 -8.91 -22.93
C ALA A 61 17.56 -8.88 -24.26
N ARG A 62 16.87 -8.63 -25.38
CA ARG A 62 17.45 -8.58 -26.73
C ARG A 62 16.85 -7.46 -27.58
N GLY A 63 16.33 -6.43 -26.94
CA GLY A 63 15.58 -5.36 -27.57
C GLY A 63 14.10 -5.40 -27.22
N TYR A 64 13.30 -4.74 -28.04
CA TYR A 64 11.90 -4.46 -27.75
C TYR A 64 10.94 -5.09 -28.77
N VAL A 65 9.65 -5.05 -28.47
CA VAL A 65 8.58 -5.25 -29.46
C VAL A 65 7.82 -3.94 -29.65
N ILE A 66 7.36 -3.68 -30.87
CA ILE A 66 6.56 -2.50 -31.18
C ILE A 66 5.17 -2.66 -30.55
N GLY A 67 4.73 -1.62 -29.84
CA GLY A 67 3.37 -1.47 -29.35
C GLY A 67 2.69 -0.29 -30.03
N GLU A 68 1.37 -0.27 -30.02
CA GLU A 68 0.56 0.85 -30.50
C GLU A 68 -0.12 1.55 -29.32
N SER A 69 -0.36 2.85 -29.45
CA SER A 69 -1.12 3.61 -28.45
C SER A 69 -1.62 4.92 -29.00
N CYS A 70 -2.77 5.35 -28.50
CA CYS A 70 -3.26 6.71 -28.60
C CYS A 70 -3.68 7.12 -27.18
N THR A 71 -3.01 8.09 -26.59
CA THR A 71 -3.33 8.55 -25.25
C THR A 71 -3.16 10.05 -25.16
N MET A 72 -4.21 10.71 -24.67
CA MET A 72 -4.30 12.15 -24.50
C MET A 72 -4.76 12.45 -23.07
N CYS A 73 -4.28 13.55 -22.49
CA CYS A 73 -4.77 14.09 -21.24
C CYS A 73 -4.79 15.63 -21.30
N THR A 74 -5.60 16.21 -20.42
CA THR A 74 -5.66 17.66 -20.24
C THR A 74 -4.93 18.00 -18.95
N LEU A 75 -3.95 18.89 -19.03
CA LEU A 75 -3.25 19.44 -17.88
C LEU A 75 -3.82 20.80 -17.55
N LYS A 76 -4.10 21.02 -16.27
CA LYS A 76 -4.46 22.32 -15.69
C LYS A 76 -3.58 22.59 -14.47
N PRO A 77 -3.32 23.85 -14.13
CA PRO A 77 -2.71 24.17 -12.85
C PRO A 77 -3.57 23.61 -11.71
N TYR A 78 -2.97 22.82 -10.81
CA TYR A 78 -3.68 22.29 -9.64
C TYR A 78 -4.03 23.40 -8.64
N ALA A 79 -3.11 24.34 -8.47
CA ALA A 79 -3.30 25.51 -7.64
C ALA A 79 -2.67 26.74 -8.32
N GLU A 80 -3.29 27.89 -8.13
CA GLU A 80 -2.82 29.18 -8.64
C GLU A 80 -2.73 30.18 -7.50
N LYS A 81 -1.74 31.08 -7.58
CA LYS A 81 -1.60 32.16 -6.60
C LYS A 81 -2.38 33.38 -7.10
N VAL A 82 -3.51 33.67 -6.47
CA VAL A 82 -4.36 34.82 -6.78
C VAL A 82 -4.33 35.77 -5.56
N ASP A 83 -3.94 37.03 -5.78
CA ASP A 83 -3.86 38.07 -4.75
C ASP A 83 -3.08 37.67 -3.48
N GLY A 84 -1.99 36.92 -3.67
CA GLY A 84 -1.13 36.47 -2.57
C GLY A 84 -1.55 35.16 -1.90
N SER A 85 -2.77 34.68 -2.16
CA SER A 85 -3.34 33.45 -1.61
C SER A 85 -3.28 32.30 -2.61
N ILE A 86 -3.10 31.07 -2.14
CA ILE A 86 -3.12 29.87 -2.99
C ILE A 86 -4.57 29.41 -3.11
N VAL A 87 -5.09 29.42 -4.33
CA VAL A 87 -6.42 28.89 -4.68
C VAL A 87 -6.21 27.53 -5.35
N VAL A 88 -6.78 26.49 -4.76
CA VAL A 88 -6.74 25.13 -5.32
C VAL A 88 -7.96 24.93 -6.22
N SER A 89 -7.77 24.25 -7.34
CA SER A 89 -8.87 23.90 -8.24
C SER A 89 -9.72 22.78 -7.65
N ASP A 90 -11.05 22.93 -7.69
CA ASP A 90 -12.02 21.90 -7.31
C ASP A 90 -12.35 20.93 -8.46
N ASP A 91 -11.70 21.08 -9.63
CA ASP A 91 -11.94 20.20 -10.78
C ASP A 91 -11.51 18.76 -10.45
N PRO A 92 -12.29 17.73 -10.83
CA PRO A 92 -11.86 16.35 -10.68
C PRO A 92 -10.62 16.08 -11.55
N TYR A 93 -9.64 15.39 -10.98
CA TYR A 93 -8.38 15.06 -11.66
C TYR A 93 -7.98 13.61 -11.39
N VAL A 94 -7.21 13.02 -12.32
CA VAL A 94 -6.75 11.62 -12.23
C VAL A 94 -5.48 11.50 -11.35
N GLY A 95 -4.67 12.54 -11.32
CA GLY A 95 -3.50 12.67 -10.45
C GLY A 95 -2.70 13.92 -10.78
N THR A 96 -1.59 14.12 -10.09
CA THR A 96 -0.81 15.36 -10.16
C THR A 96 0.59 15.10 -10.67
N MET A 97 1.07 15.95 -11.58
CA MET A 97 2.48 16.06 -11.94
C MET A 97 3.10 17.18 -11.13
N VAL A 98 4.05 16.86 -10.24
CA VAL A 98 4.63 17.83 -9.29
C VAL A 98 6.01 18.32 -9.72
N GLY A 99 6.73 17.57 -10.54
CA GLY A 99 8.03 17.95 -11.06
C GLY A 99 8.38 17.17 -12.31
N TRP A 100 9.28 17.72 -13.12
CA TRP A 100 9.78 17.05 -14.31
C TRP A 100 11.11 17.65 -14.71
N SER A 101 11.86 16.93 -15.52
CA SER A 101 13.06 17.43 -16.19
C SER A 101 13.19 16.78 -17.56
N MET A 102 13.81 17.52 -18.48
CA MET A 102 14.15 17.04 -19.81
C MET A 102 15.60 17.42 -20.11
N GLN A 103 16.40 16.44 -20.51
CA GLN A 103 17.84 16.58 -20.72
C GLN A 103 18.27 15.87 -22.00
N ASN A 104 19.43 16.23 -22.55
CA ASN A 104 20.03 15.51 -23.66
C ASN A 104 21.34 14.87 -23.22
N SER A 105 21.51 13.59 -23.57
CA SER A 105 22.74 12.82 -23.32
C SER A 105 23.97 13.41 -24.02
N GLY A 106 23.78 14.25 -25.04
CA GLY A 106 24.86 14.95 -25.72
C GLY A 106 25.78 14.02 -26.52
N ARG A 107 27.09 14.30 -26.53
CA ARG A 107 28.07 13.51 -27.26
C ARG A 107 28.37 12.21 -26.51
N ASN A 108 27.94 11.09 -27.06
CA ASN A 108 28.13 9.76 -26.46
C ASN A 108 28.67 8.74 -27.50
N ALA A 109 28.97 7.51 -27.06
CA ALA A 109 29.57 6.46 -27.92
C ALA A 109 28.75 6.14 -29.18
N GLY A 110 27.45 6.40 -29.14
CA GLY A 110 26.56 6.38 -30.29
C GLY A 110 25.30 7.15 -29.96
N MET A 111 24.52 7.51 -30.99
CA MET A 111 23.31 8.31 -30.82
C MET A 111 22.29 7.66 -29.87
N ALA A 112 22.17 6.33 -29.92
CA ALA A 112 21.25 5.56 -29.10
C ALA A 112 21.91 4.96 -27.82
N ALA A 113 23.20 5.19 -27.59
CA ALA A 113 23.92 4.61 -26.47
C ALA A 113 23.50 5.27 -25.14
N PRO A 114 23.26 4.50 -24.07
CA PRO A 114 22.84 5.05 -22.78
C PRO A 114 23.97 5.89 -22.14
N CYS A 115 23.61 6.90 -21.36
CA CYS A 115 24.56 7.80 -20.69
C CYS A 115 24.22 7.90 -19.20
N GLY A 116 24.93 7.14 -18.36
CA GLY A 116 24.67 7.09 -16.91
C GLY A 116 24.63 8.47 -16.22
N PRO A 117 25.60 9.38 -16.45
CA PRO A 117 25.56 10.73 -15.88
C PRO A 117 24.33 11.54 -16.29
N ALA A 118 23.91 11.47 -17.56
CA ALA A 118 22.73 12.20 -18.03
C ALA A 118 21.43 11.63 -17.46
N GLU A 119 21.33 10.30 -17.30
CA GLU A 119 20.21 9.63 -16.61
C GLU A 119 20.15 10.03 -15.13
N GLN A 120 21.29 10.20 -14.46
CA GLN A 120 21.33 10.70 -13.08
C GLN A 120 20.86 12.16 -13.00
N GLU A 121 21.31 13.00 -13.92
CA GLU A 121 20.99 14.42 -13.93
C GLU A 121 19.51 14.68 -14.16
N VAL A 122 18.88 13.99 -15.12
CA VAL A 122 17.45 14.16 -15.41
C VAL A 122 16.59 13.74 -14.21
N VAL A 123 16.94 12.64 -13.54
CA VAL A 123 16.24 12.19 -12.33
C VAL A 123 16.45 13.20 -11.20
N ALA A 124 17.69 13.61 -10.92
CA ALA A 124 17.99 14.56 -9.85
C ALA A 124 17.29 15.92 -10.05
N GLU A 125 17.28 16.45 -11.27
CA GLU A 125 16.61 17.72 -11.57
C GLU A 125 15.09 17.61 -11.45
N SER A 126 14.50 16.48 -11.87
CA SER A 126 13.04 16.28 -11.72
C SER A 126 12.60 16.21 -10.26
N VAL A 127 13.39 15.57 -9.39
CA VAL A 127 13.17 15.50 -7.93
C VAL A 127 13.32 16.88 -7.30
N ARG A 128 14.36 17.63 -7.71
CA ARG A 128 14.55 19.04 -7.32
C ARG A 128 13.38 19.91 -7.74
N ALA A 129 12.88 19.74 -8.96
CA ALA A 129 11.72 20.46 -9.49
C ALA A 129 10.41 20.11 -8.76
N ALA A 130 10.30 18.88 -8.25
CA ALA A 130 9.21 18.44 -7.37
C ALA A 130 9.35 18.92 -5.92
N ASN A 131 10.51 19.47 -5.54
CA ASN A 131 10.82 19.94 -4.19
C ASN A 131 10.60 18.86 -3.11
N CYS A 132 11.01 17.63 -3.40
CA CYS A 132 10.97 16.49 -2.47
C CYS A 132 12.37 15.87 -2.29
N SER A 133 12.52 15.02 -1.28
CA SER A 133 13.74 14.23 -1.08
C SER A 133 13.80 13.07 -2.10
N PRO A 134 14.99 12.66 -2.58
CA PRO A 134 15.12 11.44 -3.38
C PRO A 134 14.57 10.18 -2.67
N LEU A 135 14.59 10.16 -1.33
CA LEU A 135 14.03 9.07 -0.52
C LEU A 135 12.50 9.08 -0.49
N ASP A 136 11.86 10.23 -0.75
CA ASP A 136 10.40 10.32 -0.79
C ASP A 136 9.81 9.66 -2.04
N ILE A 137 10.64 9.39 -3.06
CA ILE A 137 10.21 8.68 -4.27
C ILE A 137 10.03 7.20 -3.94
N ASP A 138 8.78 6.75 -3.88
CA ASP A 138 8.39 5.37 -3.56
C ASP A 138 8.58 4.42 -4.75
N GLY A 139 8.39 4.94 -5.96
CA GLY A 139 8.43 4.14 -7.18
C GLY A 139 9.04 4.83 -8.38
N LEU A 140 9.53 4.03 -9.33
CA LEU A 140 9.98 4.48 -10.64
C LEU A 140 9.50 3.54 -11.74
N GLU A 141 8.66 4.09 -12.62
CA GLU A 141 8.28 3.48 -13.88
C GLU A 141 9.36 3.80 -14.91
N CYS A 142 10.22 2.83 -15.19
CA CYS A 142 11.39 3.00 -16.04
C CYS A 142 11.00 2.97 -17.53
N HIS A 143 11.86 3.53 -18.37
CA HIS A 143 11.80 3.36 -19.82
C HIS A 143 11.97 1.87 -20.17
N ALA A 144 13.02 1.23 -19.65
CA ALA A 144 13.37 -0.20 -19.71
C ALA A 144 12.73 -0.92 -20.90
N GLU A 145 13.29 -0.68 -22.09
CA GLU A 145 12.77 -1.21 -23.36
C GLU A 145 13.12 -2.68 -23.58
N GLY A 146 13.90 -3.30 -22.69
CA GLY A 146 14.35 -4.69 -22.84
C GLY A 146 15.71 -4.79 -23.52
N GLY A 147 16.54 -3.75 -23.43
CA GLY A 147 17.92 -3.77 -23.88
C GLY A 147 18.86 -4.01 -22.71
N VAL A 148 19.65 -5.09 -22.73
CA VAL A 148 20.51 -5.51 -21.59
C VAL A 148 21.31 -4.35 -21.00
N LEU A 149 22.02 -3.59 -21.85
CA LEU A 149 22.87 -2.48 -21.41
C LEU A 149 22.06 -1.22 -21.07
N VAL A 150 20.97 -0.96 -21.79
CA VAL A 150 20.16 0.25 -21.60
C VAL A 150 19.42 0.16 -20.26
N ASP A 151 18.75 -0.97 -20.02
CA ASP A 151 18.00 -1.23 -18.79
C ASP A 151 18.92 -1.23 -17.57
N SER A 152 20.15 -1.75 -17.69
CA SER A 152 21.12 -1.77 -16.57
C SER A 152 21.63 -0.37 -16.24
N VAL A 153 21.97 0.44 -17.25
CA VAL A 153 22.44 1.81 -17.04
C VAL A 153 21.34 2.70 -16.47
N GLU A 154 20.12 2.59 -17.00
CA GLU A 154 18.97 3.36 -16.52
C GLU A 154 18.69 3.09 -15.04
N LEU A 155 18.52 1.82 -14.67
CA LEU A 155 18.14 1.48 -13.30
C LEU A 155 19.28 1.76 -12.31
N ALA A 156 20.54 1.51 -12.70
CA ALA A 156 21.69 1.85 -11.85
C ALA A 156 21.84 3.35 -11.66
N ALA A 157 21.62 4.16 -12.71
CA ALA A 157 21.64 5.62 -12.61
C ALA A 157 20.53 6.14 -11.68
N ALA A 158 19.30 5.66 -11.86
CA ALA A 158 18.19 6.04 -11.00
C ALA A 158 18.41 5.61 -9.54
N ALA A 159 18.90 4.38 -9.31
CA ALA A 159 19.21 3.87 -7.98
C ALA A 159 20.26 4.71 -7.25
N ARG A 160 21.31 5.15 -7.96
CA ARG A 160 22.35 6.03 -7.39
C ARG A 160 21.79 7.37 -6.93
N VAL A 161 20.84 7.94 -7.67
CA VAL A 161 20.23 9.23 -7.29
C VAL A 161 19.21 9.05 -6.16
N LEU A 162 18.33 8.06 -6.28
CA LEU A 162 17.18 7.89 -5.40
C LEU A 162 17.52 7.14 -4.10
N ARG A 163 18.58 6.33 -4.10
CA ARG A 163 19.00 5.48 -2.96
C ARG A 163 20.48 5.55 -2.64
N GLY A 164 21.26 6.39 -3.32
CA GLY A 164 22.68 6.58 -3.02
C GLY A 164 22.98 7.54 -1.86
N CYS A 165 21.96 8.20 -1.29
CA CYS A 165 22.10 9.05 -0.11
C CYS A 165 21.96 8.25 1.20
N ALA A 166 22.34 8.88 2.32
CA ALA A 166 22.26 8.26 3.64
C ALA A 166 20.82 7.80 3.97
N GLY A 167 20.65 6.54 4.37
CA GLY A 167 19.34 5.93 4.65
C GLY A 167 18.65 5.30 3.44
N GLY A 168 19.22 5.41 2.23
CA GLY A 168 18.69 4.78 1.02
C GLY A 168 18.74 3.25 1.00
N ASP A 169 19.45 2.63 1.94
CA ASP A 169 19.44 1.18 2.18
C ASP A 169 18.17 0.69 2.90
N LYS A 170 17.43 1.59 3.57
CA LYS A 170 16.23 1.26 4.34
C LYS A 170 14.94 1.50 3.57
N GLU A 171 14.94 2.48 2.68
CA GLU A 171 13.77 2.85 1.89
C GLU A 171 13.80 2.09 0.57
N VAL A 172 12.83 1.20 0.34
CA VAL A 172 12.78 0.41 -0.90
C VAL A 172 12.25 1.27 -2.04
N LEU A 173 12.92 1.28 -3.18
CA LEU A 173 12.42 1.84 -4.44
C LEU A 173 11.75 0.74 -5.26
N ILE A 174 10.44 0.87 -5.50
CA ILE A 174 9.70 -0.08 -6.34
C ILE A 174 9.90 0.32 -7.81
N THR A 175 10.31 -0.61 -8.66
CA THR A 175 10.56 -0.33 -10.07
C THR A 175 9.83 -1.27 -10.99
N ALA A 176 9.31 -0.73 -12.09
CA ALA A 176 8.55 -1.48 -13.07
C ALA A 176 8.66 -0.89 -14.48
N SER A 177 8.19 -1.63 -15.48
CA SER A 177 8.06 -1.15 -16.86
C SER A 177 6.80 -1.71 -17.53
N ALA A 178 5.90 -0.80 -17.94
CA ALA A 178 4.68 -1.10 -18.68
C ALA A 178 4.96 -1.66 -20.07
N LYS A 179 6.17 -1.42 -20.61
CA LYS A 179 6.55 -1.93 -21.94
C LYS A 179 6.62 -3.45 -21.97
N SER A 180 6.81 -4.10 -20.82
CA SER A 180 6.65 -5.55 -20.71
C SER A 180 5.23 -6.02 -21.06
N ASN A 181 4.21 -5.20 -20.81
CA ASN A 181 2.80 -5.49 -21.12
C ASN A 181 2.39 -4.99 -22.51
N THR A 182 2.77 -3.76 -22.87
CA THR A 182 2.22 -3.05 -24.04
C THR A 182 3.20 -2.84 -25.19
N GLY A 183 4.46 -3.27 -25.05
CA GLY A 183 5.51 -2.97 -26.02
C GLY A 183 5.97 -1.51 -25.99
N VAL A 184 6.92 -1.16 -26.88
CA VAL A 184 7.39 0.21 -27.09
C VAL A 184 6.44 0.94 -28.03
N GLN A 185 5.73 1.94 -27.50
CA GLN A 185 4.75 2.75 -28.22
C GLN A 185 5.36 4.03 -28.83
N ARG A 186 6.67 4.03 -29.06
CA ARG A 186 7.46 5.13 -29.67
C ARG A 186 7.09 6.51 -29.12
N GLU A 187 6.50 7.39 -29.93
CA GLU A 187 6.12 8.76 -29.58
C GLU A 187 5.14 8.81 -28.39
N ALA A 188 4.32 7.77 -28.23
CA ALA A 188 3.37 7.57 -27.14
C ALA A 188 3.95 6.81 -25.93
N SER A 189 5.22 6.38 -25.96
CA SER A 189 5.84 5.53 -24.92
C SER A 189 5.86 6.12 -23.51
N THR A 190 5.65 7.43 -23.35
CA THR A 190 5.57 8.06 -22.02
C THR A 190 4.13 8.07 -21.51
N MET A 191 3.13 8.08 -22.38
CA MET A 191 1.75 8.34 -21.99
C MET A 191 1.09 7.15 -21.29
N ALA A 192 1.26 5.92 -21.80
CA ALA A 192 0.70 4.75 -21.15
C ALA A 192 1.36 4.48 -19.78
N PRO A 193 2.70 4.56 -19.62
CA PRO A 193 3.33 4.47 -18.30
C PRO A 193 2.91 5.60 -17.35
N PHE A 194 2.74 6.83 -17.87
CA PHE A 194 2.25 7.95 -17.07
C PHE A 194 0.84 7.67 -16.52
N LEU A 195 -0.10 7.27 -17.38
CA LEU A 195 -1.46 6.91 -16.95
C LEU A 195 -1.45 5.71 -15.98
N LYS A 196 -0.63 4.68 -16.25
CA LYS A 196 -0.43 3.55 -15.34
C LYS A 196 0.01 4.03 -13.96
N VAL A 197 0.96 4.95 -13.87
CA VAL A 197 1.44 5.47 -12.60
C VAL A 197 0.36 6.25 -11.86
N LEU A 198 -0.42 7.10 -12.53
CA LEU A 198 -1.53 7.80 -11.87
C LEU A 198 -2.57 6.82 -11.33
N LEU A 199 -2.93 5.78 -12.10
CA LEU A 199 -3.85 4.73 -11.65
C LEU A 199 -3.26 3.89 -10.52
N ASN A 200 -1.97 3.57 -10.57
CA ASN A 200 -1.30 2.86 -9.51
C ASN A 200 -1.39 3.64 -8.19
N ILE A 201 -1.14 4.96 -8.22
CA ILE A 201 -1.25 5.83 -7.04
C ILE A 201 -2.69 5.84 -6.53
N ALA A 202 -3.68 6.07 -7.41
CA ALA A 202 -5.10 6.07 -7.05
C ALA A 202 -5.54 4.74 -6.41
N TYR A 203 -5.00 3.62 -6.90
CA TYR A 203 -5.30 2.28 -6.38
C TYR A 203 -4.36 1.79 -5.28
N ALA A 204 -3.46 2.65 -4.78
CA ALA A 204 -2.45 2.29 -3.78
C ALA A 204 -1.66 1.01 -4.12
N ASN A 205 -1.52 0.69 -5.42
CA ASN A 205 -1.05 -0.60 -5.89
C ASN A 205 -0.14 -0.42 -7.09
N ASN A 206 1.01 -1.07 -7.06
CA ASN A 206 1.99 -1.10 -8.13
C ASN A 206 1.77 -2.35 -8.99
N ALA A 207 1.37 -2.13 -10.24
CA ALA A 207 1.17 -3.21 -11.20
C ALA A 207 2.49 -3.91 -11.60
N PRO A 208 2.49 -5.24 -11.75
CA PRO A 208 3.71 -6.01 -12.01
C PRO A 208 4.30 -5.74 -13.40
N SER A 209 5.63 -5.84 -13.48
CA SER A 209 6.32 -6.08 -14.75
C SER A 209 6.28 -7.56 -15.07
N ILE A 210 6.02 -7.89 -16.33
CA ILE A 210 5.92 -9.27 -16.77
C ILE A 210 7.19 -9.70 -17.52
N HIS A 211 7.35 -11.02 -17.67
CA HIS A 211 8.46 -11.67 -18.40
C HIS A 211 9.84 -11.62 -17.75
N LEU A 212 9.99 -11.03 -16.56
CA LEU A 212 11.21 -11.16 -15.76
C LEU A 212 11.26 -12.56 -15.11
N LYS A 213 12.22 -13.37 -15.52
CA LYS A 213 12.51 -14.71 -14.98
C LYS A 213 13.87 -14.76 -14.29
N GLN A 214 14.87 -14.16 -14.92
CA GLN A 214 16.24 -14.09 -14.40
C GLN A 214 16.73 -12.66 -14.54
N LEU A 215 17.16 -12.09 -13.42
CA LEU A 215 17.68 -10.73 -13.41
C LEU A 215 18.92 -10.60 -14.31
N ASN A 216 18.97 -9.50 -15.07
CA ASN A 216 20.13 -9.13 -15.86
C ASN A 216 21.40 -9.04 -14.98
N PRO A 217 22.47 -9.82 -15.26
CA PRO A 217 23.68 -9.85 -14.44
C PRO A 217 24.49 -8.54 -14.48
N TYR A 218 24.29 -7.69 -15.49
CA TYR A 218 24.96 -6.39 -15.60
C TYR A 218 24.30 -5.29 -14.77
N LEU A 219 23.23 -5.63 -14.03
CA LEU A 219 22.48 -4.69 -13.23
C LEU A 219 23.17 -4.47 -11.87
N GLU A 220 24.08 -3.49 -11.83
CA GLU A 220 24.85 -3.15 -10.63
C GLU A 220 24.05 -2.25 -9.68
N LEU A 221 23.30 -2.85 -8.76
CA LEU A 221 22.54 -2.11 -7.73
C LEU A 221 23.33 -1.91 -6.42
N GLY A 222 24.42 -2.66 -6.19
CA GLY A 222 25.20 -2.57 -4.97
C GLY A 222 24.35 -2.79 -3.71
N THR A 223 24.38 -1.83 -2.78
CA THR A 223 23.57 -1.84 -1.55
C THR A 223 22.25 -1.06 -1.70
N ALA A 224 21.92 -0.56 -2.90
CA ALA A 224 20.70 0.21 -3.09
C ALA A 224 19.46 -0.68 -2.90
N ALA A 225 18.53 -0.23 -2.05
CA ALA A 225 17.28 -0.93 -1.82
C ALA A 225 16.33 -0.74 -3.00
N VAL A 226 16.53 -1.49 -4.09
CA VAL A 226 15.70 -1.45 -5.30
C VAL A 226 15.02 -2.80 -5.48
N ARG A 227 13.70 -2.78 -5.71
CA ARG A 227 12.90 -3.97 -5.98
C ARG A 227 12.22 -3.83 -7.33
N ILE A 228 12.53 -4.76 -8.24
CA ILE A 228 11.82 -4.85 -9.53
C ILE A 228 10.56 -5.67 -9.30
N ASN A 229 9.42 -5.07 -9.61
CA ASN A 229 8.14 -5.64 -9.27
C ASN A 229 7.69 -6.69 -10.29
N THR A 230 7.44 -7.92 -9.83
CA THR A 230 6.95 -9.05 -10.65
C THR A 230 5.55 -9.53 -10.26
N GLU A 231 5.03 -9.01 -9.15
CA GLU A 231 3.69 -9.29 -8.64
C GLU A 231 2.95 -7.98 -8.35
N SER A 232 1.66 -8.01 -8.08
CA SER A 232 0.97 -6.79 -7.66
C SER A 232 1.36 -6.47 -6.22
N MET A 233 1.94 -5.30 -5.96
CA MET A 233 2.39 -4.91 -4.62
C MET A 233 1.74 -3.59 -4.19
N ALA A 234 1.25 -3.53 -2.96
CA ALA A 234 0.77 -2.27 -2.39
C ALA A 234 1.93 -1.29 -2.15
N TYR A 235 1.67 0.01 -2.28
CA TYR A 235 2.62 1.01 -1.78
C TYR A 235 2.73 0.96 -0.26
N ARG A 236 3.84 1.49 0.27
CA ARG A 236 4.08 1.58 1.71
C ARG A 236 3.08 2.52 2.40
N ASP A 237 2.73 3.62 1.75
CA ASP A 237 1.81 4.64 2.24
C ASP A 237 0.66 4.87 1.25
N SER A 238 -0.40 5.49 1.76
CA SER A 238 -1.54 6.04 1.02
C SER A 238 -1.17 7.25 0.16
N ARG A 239 -0.09 7.97 0.45
CA ARG A 239 0.39 9.10 -0.35
C ARG A 239 1.72 8.74 -0.96
N VAL A 240 1.82 8.89 -2.28
CA VAL A 240 2.90 8.26 -3.04
C VAL A 240 3.52 9.27 -3.98
N PHE A 241 4.85 9.32 -4.01
CA PHE A 241 5.59 9.92 -5.12
C PHE A 241 6.11 8.82 -6.05
N HIS A 242 5.86 8.99 -7.35
CA HIS A 242 6.25 7.98 -8.33
C HIS A 242 6.82 8.65 -9.59
N GLY A 243 8.06 8.29 -9.93
CA GLY A 243 8.74 8.73 -11.14
C GLY A 243 8.28 8.00 -12.41
N VAL A 244 8.29 8.67 -13.55
CA VAL A 244 8.07 8.10 -14.88
C VAL A 244 9.23 8.53 -15.78
N GLY A 245 10.10 7.58 -16.11
CA GLY A 245 11.23 7.74 -17.00
C GLY A 245 10.87 7.45 -18.45
N ALA A 246 11.42 8.22 -19.39
CA ALA A 246 11.38 7.87 -20.80
C ALA A 246 12.65 8.31 -21.52
N ARG A 247 13.03 7.53 -22.54
CA ARG A 247 14.22 7.78 -23.36
C ARG A 247 13.86 7.84 -24.84
N GLY A 248 14.37 8.86 -25.51
CA GLY A 248 14.33 9.00 -26.96
C GLY A 248 15.57 8.39 -27.62
N TRP A 249 15.38 7.88 -28.83
CA TRP A 249 16.48 7.34 -29.64
C TRP A 249 17.61 8.37 -29.89
N GLY A 250 17.26 9.65 -30.02
CA GLY A 250 18.21 10.75 -30.23
C GLY A 250 18.93 11.23 -28.97
N GLY A 251 18.87 10.49 -27.86
CA GLY A 251 19.54 10.84 -26.60
C GLY A 251 18.77 11.80 -25.68
N MET A 252 17.54 12.19 -26.05
CA MET A 252 16.67 13.00 -25.18
C MET A 252 16.10 12.14 -24.06
N LEU A 253 16.25 12.61 -22.83
CA LEU A 253 15.81 11.98 -21.59
C LEU A 253 14.74 12.83 -20.94
N ILE A 254 13.78 12.18 -20.29
CA ILE A 254 12.74 12.83 -19.51
C ILE A 254 12.46 12.01 -18.27
N ASN A 255 12.31 12.69 -17.14
CA ASN A 255 11.75 12.10 -15.94
C ASN A 255 10.65 13.00 -15.39
N ILE A 256 9.52 12.41 -15.04
CA ILE A 256 8.35 13.10 -14.47
C ILE A 256 8.09 12.53 -13.08
N VAL A 257 7.90 13.39 -12.10
CA VAL A 257 7.49 13.00 -10.74
C VAL A 257 6.00 13.26 -10.59
N CYS A 258 5.26 12.18 -10.32
CA CYS A 258 3.84 12.22 -10.01
C CYS A 258 3.64 12.17 -8.50
N TRP A 259 2.57 12.79 -8.02
CA TRP A 259 2.13 12.71 -6.64
C TRP A 259 0.61 12.53 -6.59
N GLY A 260 0.15 11.81 -5.58
CA GLY A 260 -1.26 11.70 -5.26
C GLY A 260 -1.51 10.89 -3.99
N ALA A 261 -2.76 10.90 -3.57
CA ALA A 261 -3.25 10.04 -2.51
C ALA A 261 -4.09 8.90 -3.10
N ALA A 262 -4.08 7.76 -2.41
CA ALA A 262 -4.96 6.65 -2.69
C ALA A 262 -6.42 7.11 -2.63
N ASP A 263 -7.20 6.72 -3.63
CA ASP A 263 -8.62 6.98 -3.67
C ASP A 263 -9.32 6.09 -2.65
N SER A 264 -9.82 6.71 -1.57
CA SER A 264 -10.53 6.02 -0.50
C SER A 264 -11.82 5.33 -0.95
N THR A 265 -12.37 5.71 -2.11
CA THR A 265 -13.57 5.07 -2.68
C THR A 265 -13.24 3.73 -3.34
N VAL A 266 -12.02 3.58 -3.86
CA VAL A 266 -11.57 2.36 -4.55
C VAL A 266 -10.76 1.46 -3.62
N VAL A 267 -9.88 2.06 -2.82
CA VAL A 267 -9.05 1.35 -1.85
C VAL A 267 -9.57 1.67 -0.46
N PRO A 268 -10.17 0.71 0.27
CA PRO A 268 -10.43 0.91 1.68
C PRO A 268 -9.07 1.15 2.36
N LEU A 269 -8.90 2.33 2.97
CA LEU A 269 -7.66 2.70 3.66
C LEU A 269 -7.23 1.54 4.55
N SER A 270 -5.99 1.07 4.35
CA SER A 270 -5.36 0.07 5.21
C SER A 270 -5.56 0.51 6.65
N LYS A 271 -6.17 -0.36 7.48
CA LYS A 271 -6.27 -0.13 8.92
C LYS A 271 -4.91 0.34 9.43
N PRO A 272 -4.82 1.41 10.24
CA PRO A 272 -3.55 1.81 10.81
C PRO A 272 -2.92 0.56 11.44
N LYS A 273 -1.68 0.26 11.09
CA LYS A 273 -0.93 -0.80 11.77
C LYS A 273 -0.92 -0.40 13.24
N MET A 274 -1.70 -1.12 14.04
CA MET A 274 -1.62 -0.99 15.48
C MET A 274 -0.20 -1.40 15.85
N TYR A 275 0.66 -0.42 16.09
CA TYR A 275 1.83 -0.63 16.93
C TYR A 275 1.32 -0.75 18.35
N GLY A 276 0.51 -1.78 18.63
CA GLY A 276 0.41 -2.26 19.99
C GLY A 276 1.84 -2.56 20.38
N GLN A 277 2.34 -1.92 21.43
CA GLN A 277 3.56 -2.40 22.06
C GLN A 277 3.35 -3.89 22.26
N SER A 278 4.15 -4.71 21.56
CA SER A 278 4.28 -6.09 21.96
C SER A 278 4.76 -6.01 23.40
N PHE A 279 3.87 -6.27 24.36
CA PHE A 279 4.28 -6.53 25.72
C PHE A 279 5.29 -7.67 25.61
N ALA A 280 6.55 -7.33 25.81
CA ALA A 280 7.60 -8.31 25.86
C ALA A 280 7.26 -9.28 26.98
N PHE A 281 7.24 -10.57 26.68
CA PHE A 281 7.59 -11.54 27.71
C PHE A 281 8.57 -12.56 27.16
N TRP A 282 9.76 -12.51 27.74
CA TRP A 282 10.53 -13.69 28.09
C TRP A 282 11.20 -13.42 29.46
N PRO A 283 11.29 -14.38 30.38
CA PRO A 283 11.84 -14.13 31.70
C PRO A 283 13.34 -13.87 31.57
N SER A 284 13.80 -12.70 31.99
CA SER A 284 15.13 -12.63 32.61
C SER A 284 15.00 -13.33 33.96
N LEU A 285 15.85 -14.33 34.18
CA LEU A 285 16.19 -14.77 35.53
C LEU A 285 16.62 -13.53 36.31
N GLU A 286 15.89 -13.24 37.38
CA GLU A 286 16.16 -12.35 38.52
C GLU A 286 14.96 -11.44 38.80
N ASP A 287 14.39 -11.65 39.99
CA ASP A 287 13.36 -10.88 40.70
C ASP A 287 12.00 -10.66 40.01
N SER A 288 11.16 -11.69 40.18
CA SER A 288 9.71 -11.68 39.98
C SER A 288 9.01 -10.65 40.89
N LYS A 289 8.65 -9.50 40.33
CA LYS A 289 7.42 -8.79 40.71
C LYS A 289 6.51 -8.79 39.50
N GLU A 290 5.56 -9.72 39.46
CA GLU A 290 4.41 -9.59 38.57
C GLU A 290 3.75 -8.23 38.88
N PRO A 291 3.50 -7.35 37.90
CA PRO A 291 2.63 -6.23 38.13
C PRO A 291 1.22 -6.78 38.43
N GLU A 292 0.75 -6.58 39.66
CA GLU A 292 -0.61 -6.91 40.06
C GLU A 292 -1.60 -5.98 39.35
N HIS A 293 -2.02 -6.37 38.15
CA HIS A 293 -3.12 -5.72 37.46
C HIS A 293 -4.45 -6.28 37.95
N SER A 294 -5.41 -5.39 38.18
CA SER A 294 -6.80 -5.77 38.45
C SER A 294 -7.58 -5.83 37.13
N TYR A 295 -8.39 -6.87 36.94
CA TYR A 295 -9.18 -7.02 35.72
C TYR A 295 -10.65 -6.77 36.01
N HIS A 296 -11.31 -6.00 35.15
CA HIS A 296 -12.72 -5.67 35.31
C HIS A 296 -13.49 -6.00 34.05
N VAL A 297 -14.63 -6.68 34.15
CA VAL A 297 -15.48 -7.00 33.00
C VAL A 297 -16.55 -5.92 32.85
N VAL A 298 -16.76 -5.46 31.62
CA VAL A 298 -17.84 -4.54 31.24
C VAL A 298 -18.63 -5.21 30.13
N GLY A 299 -19.97 -5.19 30.22
CA GLY A 299 -20.81 -5.83 29.21
C GLY A 299 -22.18 -5.20 29.03
N SER A 300 -22.95 -5.81 28.13
CA SER A 300 -24.29 -5.35 27.74
C SER A 300 -25.29 -5.33 28.90
N TRP A 301 -25.15 -6.22 29.89
CA TRP A 301 -26.02 -6.27 31.08
C TRP A 301 -25.96 -5.02 31.95
N SER A 302 -24.85 -4.27 31.91
CA SER A 302 -24.70 -2.97 32.58
C SER A 302 -24.79 -1.79 31.60
N ASN A 303 -25.30 -2.02 30.38
CA ASN A 303 -25.26 -1.06 29.28
C ASN A 303 -23.86 -0.46 29.06
N TRP A 304 -22.82 -1.28 29.22
CA TRP A 304 -21.40 -0.89 29.13
C TRP A 304 -20.95 0.22 30.11
N ALA A 305 -21.74 0.52 31.14
CA ALA A 305 -21.49 1.67 32.03
C ALA A 305 -20.66 1.34 33.27
N THR A 306 -20.71 0.11 33.79
CA THR A 306 -20.13 -0.22 35.10
C THR A 306 -19.18 -1.42 35.01
N PRO A 307 -17.85 -1.21 35.15
CA PRO A 307 -16.87 -2.29 35.26
C PRO A 307 -17.03 -3.09 36.55
N GLN A 308 -17.09 -4.41 36.43
CA GLN A 308 -17.18 -5.36 37.54
C GLN A 308 -15.84 -6.06 37.76
N ALA A 309 -15.26 -5.93 38.95
CA ALA A 309 -13.95 -6.51 39.27
C ALA A 309 -13.99 -8.05 39.24
N MET A 310 -13.01 -8.65 38.57
CA MET A 310 -12.80 -10.09 38.58
C MET A 310 -12.08 -10.51 39.86
N THR A 311 -12.40 -11.70 40.36
CA THR A 311 -11.75 -12.31 41.52
C THR A 311 -10.61 -13.23 41.07
N LYS A 312 -9.45 -13.13 41.70
CA LYS A 312 -8.32 -14.03 41.44
C LYS A 312 -8.57 -15.37 42.11
N SER A 313 -8.63 -16.44 41.31
CA SER A 313 -8.77 -17.83 41.76
C SER A 313 -7.40 -18.42 42.14
N LEU A 314 -7.42 -19.51 42.91
CA LEU A 314 -6.22 -20.21 43.43
C LEU A 314 -5.29 -20.73 42.33
N ASP A 315 -5.81 -20.95 41.12
CA ASP A 315 -5.09 -21.36 39.91
C ASP A 315 -4.46 -20.19 39.13
N GLY A 316 -4.51 -18.97 39.68
CA GLY A 316 -3.99 -17.75 39.05
C GLY A 316 -4.90 -17.13 37.98
N ALA A 317 -6.04 -17.75 37.69
CA ALA A 317 -7.02 -17.21 36.74
C ALA A 317 -7.89 -16.12 37.38
N HIS A 318 -8.34 -15.16 36.59
CA HIS A 318 -9.32 -14.16 37.05
C HIS A 318 -10.72 -14.58 36.61
N THR A 319 -11.67 -14.61 37.53
CA THR A 319 -13.03 -15.10 37.30
C THR A 319 -14.11 -14.10 37.69
N LEU A 320 -15.19 -14.03 36.91
CA LEU A 320 -16.40 -13.29 37.23
C LEU A 320 -17.63 -14.08 36.78
N ASN A 321 -18.66 -14.14 37.62
CA ASN A 321 -19.94 -14.74 37.27
C ASN A 321 -20.88 -13.69 36.69
N VAL A 322 -21.46 -13.98 35.53
CA VAL A 322 -22.41 -13.12 34.82
C VAL A 322 -23.70 -13.90 34.59
N THR A 323 -24.84 -13.22 34.79
CA THR A 323 -26.17 -13.78 34.54
C THR A 323 -26.62 -13.40 33.14
N LEU A 324 -27.13 -14.37 32.38
CA LEU A 324 -27.67 -14.15 31.03
C LEU A 324 -29.01 -13.40 31.10
N GLY A 325 -29.13 -12.26 30.41
CA GLY A 325 -30.36 -11.47 30.36
C GLY A 325 -31.48 -12.10 29.53
N GLU A 326 -32.64 -11.44 29.49
CA GLU A 326 -33.87 -11.91 28.79
C GLU A 326 -33.67 -12.22 27.30
N LYS A 327 -32.70 -11.58 26.66
CA LYS A 327 -32.37 -11.79 25.24
C LYS A 327 -31.60 -13.09 24.98
N GLY A 328 -31.14 -13.78 26.02
CA GLY A 328 -30.32 -14.98 25.91
C GLY A 328 -28.95 -14.73 25.27
N LEU A 329 -28.51 -13.47 25.16
CA LEU A 329 -27.27 -13.07 24.52
C LEU A 329 -26.64 -11.89 25.28
N GLU A 330 -25.38 -12.04 25.67
CA GLU A 330 -24.61 -11.01 26.36
C GLU A 330 -23.25 -10.80 25.70
N SER A 331 -22.85 -9.54 25.55
CA SER A 331 -21.57 -9.11 24.98
C SER A 331 -20.71 -8.46 26.05
N PHE A 332 -19.39 -8.71 26.03
CA PHE A 332 -18.50 -8.12 27.03
C PHE A 332 -17.07 -7.86 26.55
N GLN A 333 -16.36 -7.06 27.33
CA GLN A 333 -14.94 -6.72 27.23
C GLN A 333 -14.30 -6.73 28.63
N ILE A 334 -12.97 -6.69 28.68
CA ILE A 334 -12.22 -6.67 29.94
C ILE A 334 -11.33 -5.43 29.97
N TRP A 335 -11.44 -4.61 31.00
CA TRP A 335 -10.59 -3.44 31.23
C TRP A 335 -9.50 -3.77 32.23
N VAL A 336 -8.28 -3.33 31.95
CA VAL A 336 -7.14 -3.43 32.86
C VAL A 336 -7.19 -2.25 33.82
N ASP A 337 -7.12 -2.52 35.11
CA ASP A 337 -7.18 -1.55 36.20
C ASP A 337 -8.45 -0.68 36.22
N GLY A 338 -9.53 -1.18 35.60
CA GLY A 338 -10.79 -0.45 35.47
C GLY A 338 -10.70 0.76 34.52
N ASP A 339 -9.63 0.84 33.72
CA ASP A 339 -9.33 1.96 32.84
C ASP A 339 -9.82 1.69 31.41
N SER A 340 -10.72 2.54 30.91
CA SER A 340 -11.26 2.45 29.54
C SER A 340 -10.24 2.80 28.45
N SER A 341 -9.08 3.35 28.81
CA SER A 341 -7.95 3.50 27.87
C SER A 341 -7.15 2.19 27.70
N LYS A 342 -7.42 1.17 28.53
CA LYS A 342 -6.69 -0.10 28.56
C LYS A 342 -7.64 -1.30 28.46
N VAL A 343 -8.23 -1.49 27.29
CA VAL A 343 -9.22 -2.55 27.03
C VAL A 343 -8.56 -3.77 26.39
N LEU A 344 -8.75 -4.93 27.01
CA LEU A 344 -8.50 -6.23 26.41
C LEU A 344 -9.68 -6.63 25.55
N HIS A 345 -9.40 -7.13 24.35
CA HIS A 345 -10.41 -7.44 23.35
C HIS A 345 -10.01 -8.65 22.48
N PRO A 346 -10.97 -9.30 21.79
CA PRO A 346 -10.65 -10.36 20.84
C PRO A 346 -10.15 -9.81 19.50
N SER A 347 -9.59 -10.70 18.67
CA SER A 347 -9.16 -10.36 17.30
C SER A 347 -10.30 -10.16 16.30
N ARG A 348 -11.54 -10.51 16.65
CA ARG A 348 -12.73 -10.37 15.79
C ARG A 348 -13.97 -9.98 16.60
N PRO A 349 -14.97 -9.33 15.99
CA PRO A 349 -16.28 -9.12 16.59
C PRO A 349 -16.97 -10.44 16.95
N GLN A 350 -17.80 -10.41 18.00
CA GLN A 350 -18.59 -11.56 18.47
C GLN A 350 -17.75 -12.83 18.66
N ALA A 351 -16.61 -12.70 19.34
CA ALA A 351 -15.66 -13.79 19.43
C ALA A 351 -16.14 -14.91 20.37
N PRO A 352 -15.89 -16.20 20.01
CA PRO A 352 -16.23 -17.36 20.82
C PRO A 352 -15.26 -17.54 22.01
N PRO A 353 -15.56 -18.47 22.94
CA PRO A 353 -14.65 -18.78 24.03
C PRO A 353 -13.35 -19.41 23.48
N GLY A 354 -12.24 -19.19 24.19
CA GLY A 354 -10.90 -19.62 23.77
C GLY A 354 -10.25 -18.73 22.72
N SER A 355 -10.93 -17.65 22.30
CA SER A 355 -10.33 -16.66 21.40
C SER A 355 -9.14 -15.95 22.04
N ARG A 356 -8.14 -15.65 21.20
CA ARG A 356 -6.92 -14.96 21.62
C ARG A 356 -7.24 -13.55 22.11
N VAL A 357 -6.70 -13.20 23.27
CA VAL A 357 -6.81 -11.86 23.85
C VAL A 357 -5.73 -10.94 23.26
N LEU A 358 -6.16 -9.76 22.81
CA LEU A 358 -5.33 -8.66 22.33
C LEU A 358 -5.53 -7.43 23.23
N GLY A 359 -4.74 -6.37 23.00
CA GLY A 359 -4.70 -5.17 23.83
C GLY A 359 -3.63 -5.23 24.94
N PRO A 360 -3.63 -4.27 25.89
CA PRO A 360 -4.66 -3.25 26.11
C PRO A 360 -4.65 -2.12 25.07
N ASP A 361 -5.82 -1.77 24.54
CA ASP A 361 -6.03 -0.69 23.57
C ASP A 361 -7.17 0.27 24.02
N PRO A 362 -7.24 1.51 23.53
CA PRO A 362 -8.28 2.47 23.95
C PRO A 362 -9.69 2.08 23.50
N LEU A 363 -10.69 2.25 24.37
CA LEU A 363 -12.10 1.90 24.13
C LEU A 363 -12.66 2.45 22.81
N ALA A 364 -12.27 3.66 22.40
CA ALA A 364 -12.72 4.28 21.16
C ALA A 364 -12.41 3.41 19.92
N LEU A 365 -11.24 2.76 19.90
CA LEU A 365 -10.82 1.84 18.84
C LEU A 365 -11.65 0.56 18.86
N ILE A 366 -11.91 0.04 20.06
CA ILE A 366 -12.65 -1.21 20.26
C ILE A 366 -14.11 -1.05 19.86
N GLN A 367 -14.71 0.10 20.19
CA GLN A 367 -16.08 0.45 19.81
C GLN A 367 -16.23 0.62 18.30
N GLN A 368 -15.28 1.28 17.63
CA GLN A 368 -15.29 1.47 16.18
C GLN A 368 -15.35 0.14 15.41
N TYR A 369 -14.69 -0.90 15.92
CA TYR A 369 -14.63 -2.21 15.28
C TYR A 369 -15.53 -3.27 15.92
N HIS A 370 -16.34 -2.90 16.92
CA HIS A 370 -17.22 -3.83 17.65
C HIS A 370 -16.48 -5.10 18.14
N LEU A 371 -15.29 -4.93 18.74
CA LEU A 371 -14.48 -6.05 19.21
C LEU A 371 -14.94 -6.46 20.62
N ASN A 372 -15.74 -7.51 20.69
CA ASN A 372 -16.29 -8.02 21.95
C ASN A 372 -16.44 -9.55 21.92
N TRP A 373 -16.35 -10.15 23.10
CA TRP A 373 -16.79 -11.53 23.30
C TRP A 373 -18.31 -11.59 23.40
N VAL A 374 -18.88 -12.74 23.05
CA VAL A 374 -20.33 -12.97 23.13
C VAL A 374 -20.61 -14.32 23.76
N ILE A 375 -21.44 -14.32 24.80
CA ILE A 375 -22.10 -15.50 25.36
C ILE A 375 -23.47 -15.58 24.69
N ASP A 376 -23.68 -16.57 23.82
CA ASP A 376 -24.94 -16.79 23.11
C ASP A 376 -25.62 -18.06 23.63
N GLY A 377 -26.60 -17.89 24.53
CA GLY A 377 -27.40 -18.97 25.09
C GLY A 377 -28.48 -19.49 24.15
N ARG A 378 -28.73 -18.81 23.03
CA ARG A 378 -29.77 -19.18 22.06
C ARG A 378 -29.27 -20.35 21.22
N GLY A 379 -29.45 -21.57 21.73
CA GLY A 379 -29.12 -22.78 20.98
C GLY A 379 -29.87 -22.83 19.65
N THR A 380 -29.17 -23.03 18.53
CA THR A 380 -29.81 -23.46 17.28
C THR A 380 -30.09 -24.95 17.37
N SER A 381 -31.35 -25.36 17.57
CA SER A 381 -31.74 -26.75 17.28
C SER A 381 -31.51 -26.98 15.79
N PRO A 382 -30.76 -28.02 15.36
CA PRO A 382 -30.87 -28.48 13.99
C PRO A 382 -32.33 -28.89 13.75
N ALA A 383 -32.88 -28.53 12.59
CA ALA A 383 -34.21 -29.01 12.20
C ALA A 383 -34.22 -30.55 12.23
N PRO A 384 -35.31 -31.20 12.70
CA PRO A 384 -35.36 -32.65 12.76
C PRO A 384 -35.26 -33.22 11.33
N GLY A 385 -34.12 -33.81 10.99
CA GLY A 385 -33.91 -34.49 9.71
C GLY A 385 -32.54 -34.33 9.03
N SER A 386 -31.63 -33.46 9.50
CA SER A 386 -30.31 -33.30 8.85
C SER A 386 -29.23 -34.19 9.47
N SER A 387 -28.82 -35.26 8.78
CA SER A 387 -27.69 -36.12 9.15
C SER A 387 -26.35 -35.57 8.66
N THR A 388 -26.08 -34.27 8.88
CA THR A 388 -24.83 -33.62 8.44
C THR A 388 -23.98 -33.27 9.66
N PRO A 389 -22.65 -33.53 9.67
CA PRO A 389 -21.79 -33.16 10.78
C PRO A 389 -21.81 -31.64 11.00
N ALA A 390 -21.98 -31.20 12.25
CA ALA A 390 -22.05 -29.78 12.59
C ALA A 390 -20.69 -29.08 12.33
N LEU A 391 -20.74 -27.89 11.73
CA LEU A 391 -19.56 -27.02 11.55
C LEU A 391 -18.99 -26.60 12.93
N PRO A 392 -17.69 -26.26 13.05
CA PRO A 392 -17.07 -25.89 14.34
C PRO A 392 -17.82 -24.76 15.08
N ASP A 393 -18.31 -23.74 14.36
CA ASP A 393 -19.12 -22.65 14.93
C ASP A 393 -20.49 -23.13 15.46
N GLN A 394 -21.06 -24.21 14.93
CA GLN A 394 -22.31 -24.80 15.44
C GLN A 394 -22.09 -25.63 16.72
N VAL A 395 -20.92 -26.27 16.87
CA VAL A 395 -20.55 -27.03 18.07
C VAL A 395 -20.31 -26.10 19.27
N VAL A 396 -19.71 -24.91 19.05
CA VAL A 396 -19.55 -23.88 20.09
C VAL A 396 -20.89 -23.34 20.56
N ARG A 397 -21.84 -23.09 19.63
CA ARG A 397 -23.21 -22.64 19.97
C ARG A 397 -24.01 -23.65 20.78
N ALA A 398 -23.75 -24.95 20.61
CA ALA A 398 -24.39 -25.99 21.41
C ALA A 398 -23.86 -26.03 22.86
N ARG A 399 -22.57 -25.68 23.07
CA ARG A 399 -21.93 -25.62 24.40
C ARG A 399 -22.51 -24.51 25.27
N ASP A 400 -22.76 -23.35 24.68
CA ASP A 400 -23.22 -22.17 25.42
C ASP A 400 -24.74 -22.15 25.62
N ALA A 401 -25.50 -23.16 25.17
CA ALA A 401 -26.95 -23.22 25.27
C ALA A 401 -27.47 -23.03 26.71
N GLY A 402 -28.37 -22.06 26.89
CA GLY A 402 -28.92 -21.69 28.19
C GLY A 402 -30.20 -20.87 28.10
N GLN A 403 -30.90 -20.77 29.22
CA GLN A 403 -32.08 -19.94 29.38
C GLN A 403 -31.71 -18.62 30.04
N PRO A 404 -32.51 -17.55 29.83
CA PRO A 404 -32.39 -16.33 30.64
C PRO A 404 -32.37 -16.66 32.14
N GLY A 405 -31.45 -16.05 32.87
CA GLY A 405 -31.21 -16.33 34.29
C GLY A 405 -30.11 -17.35 34.59
N ASP A 406 -29.63 -18.10 33.58
CA ASP A 406 -28.46 -18.96 33.74
C ASP A 406 -27.19 -18.14 34.04
N GLN A 407 -26.30 -18.66 34.88
CA GLN A 407 -25.03 -18.01 35.23
C GLN A 407 -23.84 -18.66 34.53
N TYR A 408 -23.02 -17.81 33.91
CA TYR A 408 -21.77 -18.17 33.25
C TYR A 408 -20.60 -17.56 33.99
N GLN A 409 -19.56 -18.36 34.27
CA GLN A 409 -18.32 -17.87 34.84
C GLN A 409 -17.33 -17.56 33.73
N ILE A 410 -17.04 -16.28 33.53
CA ILE A 410 -15.98 -15.80 32.64
C ILE A 410 -14.64 -16.01 33.34
N LYS A 411 -13.71 -16.66 32.66
CA LYS A 411 -12.37 -16.97 33.14
C LYS A 411 -11.32 -16.43 32.17
N LEU A 412 -10.47 -15.53 32.66
CA LEU A 412 -9.28 -15.04 31.97
C LEU A 412 -8.09 -15.92 32.36
N LEU A 413 -7.61 -16.72 31.41
CA LEU A 413 -6.47 -17.62 31.61
C LEU A 413 -5.15 -16.88 31.37
N GLN A 414 -4.30 -16.83 32.40
CA GLN A 414 -2.96 -16.27 32.31
C GLN A 414 -1.96 -17.35 31.83
N GLY A 415 -1.22 -17.08 30.76
CA GLY A 415 -0.28 -18.01 30.15
C GLY A 415 0.19 -17.57 28.76
N ARG A 416 0.99 -18.41 28.06
CA ARG A 416 1.64 -18.13 26.76
C ARG A 416 0.71 -17.60 25.66
N PHE A 417 -0.59 -17.93 25.72
CA PHE A 417 -1.55 -17.60 24.67
C PHE A 417 -2.73 -16.71 25.10
N ARG A 418 -2.81 -16.33 26.39
CA ARG A 418 -3.93 -15.56 27.03
C ARG A 418 -5.28 -15.73 26.34
N ALA A 419 -6.15 -16.56 26.91
CA ALA A 419 -7.49 -16.81 26.37
C ALA A 419 -8.57 -16.44 27.38
N VAL A 420 -9.70 -15.95 26.87
CA VAL A 420 -10.93 -15.79 27.66
C VAL A 420 -11.82 -16.98 27.35
N THR A 421 -12.26 -17.66 28.40
CA THR A 421 -13.20 -18.79 28.33
C THR A 421 -14.37 -18.53 29.27
N TRP A 422 -15.49 -19.20 29.05
CA TRP A 422 -16.59 -19.19 30.01
C TRP A 422 -17.27 -20.55 30.05
N GLU A 423 -17.85 -20.86 31.20
CA GLU A 423 -18.58 -22.10 31.44
C GLU A 423 -19.84 -21.81 32.25
N LYS A 424 -20.90 -22.57 32.00
CA LYS A 424 -22.16 -22.47 32.74
C LYS A 424 -21.99 -23.08 34.13
N VAL A 425 -22.26 -22.30 35.18
CA VAL A 425 -22.01 -22.70 36.59
C VAL A 425 -23.31 -22.91 37.36
N LYS A 426 -24.39 -22.21 37.01
CA LYS A 426 -25.69 -22.36 37.68
C LYS A 426 -26.82 -22.29 36.66
N GLN A 427 -27.75 -23.24 36.80
CA GLN A 427 -28.97 -23.29 35.98
C GLN A 427 -30.09 -22.52 36.69
N ALA A 428 -30.84 -21.71 35.97
CA ALA A 428 -32.07 -21.08 36.46
C ALA A 428 -33.10 -22.17 36.79
N PHE A 429 -33.83 -21.99 37.90
CA PHE A 429 -34.92 -22.87 38.31
C PHE A 429 -36.20 -22.59 37.52
#